data_AF-A0A5E7C6K4-F1
#
_entry.id   AF-A0A5E7C6K4-F1
#
_cell.length_a   1.000
_cell.length_b   1.000
_cell.length_c   1.000
_cell.angle_alpha   90.00
_cell.angle_beta   90.00
_cell.angle_gamma   90.00
#
_symmetry.space_group_name_H-M   'P 1'
#
loop_
_entity.id
_entity.type
_entity.pdbx_description
1 polymer ?
#
loop_
_entity_poly.entity_id
_entity_poly.type
_entity_poly.pdbx_seq_one_letter_code
_entity_poly.pdbx_strand_id
1 'polypeptide(L)'
;MGGGLGRTPILGLQIRDGLPWQHLLSYVEAVLRVYNRHGRRDNKYKARIKILVKALGIEAFAKEVEEEWHHLKDGPAQLTEAEYQRVASAFVPPTYHTLADTDLDFGTRLAESPAFARWVARNVQPHKVAGYTSVVLSTKPGLAAPPGDVTELQMLAVADWSERFGFGEIRIAHEQNIVLPDVPKADLYALWQLACEINLGTANVGLLTDIIACPGGDFCALANAKSIPITQAIQARFDNLDYLHDLGDISLNISGCMNACGHHHIGNIGILGVDKNGSEWYQITLGGAQGKNSALGKVIGPSFSAAEVPQVIERIIGTFVRYRESEELFVDTLARIGLEPFKERVYPKALEVSA
;
A
#
# COMPACT_ATOMS: atom_id res chain seq x y z
N MET A 1 -12.78 -2.62 -13.75
CA MET A 1 -12.99 -4.06 -13.92
C MET A 1 -11.76 -4.76 -14.45
N GLY A 2 -11.59 -6.06 -14.16
CA GLY A 2 -10.53 -6.88 -14.77
C GLY A 2 -9.10 -6.66 -14.23
N GLY A 3 -8.94 -5.99 -13.08
CA GLY A 3 -7.64 -5.83 -12.44
C GLY A 3 -7.18 -7.08 -11.68
N GLY A 4 -5.87 -7.20 -11.43
CA GLY A 4 -5.33 -8.14 -10.45
C GLY A 4 -3.83 -8.42 -10.61
N LEU A 5 -3.11 -8.54 -9.50
CA LEU A 5 -1.65 -8.47 -9.47
C LEU A 5 -0.90 -9.82 -9.56
N GLY A 6 -1.48 -10.95 -9.14
CA GLY A 6 -0.73 -12.23 -9.18
C GLY A 6 -0.31 -12.64 -10.60
N ARG A 7 0.81 -13.37 -10.76
CA ARG A 7 1.53 -13.87 -11.96
C ARG A 7 1.53 -13.01 -13.23
N THR A 8 0.36 -12.67 -13.76
CA THR A 8 0.18 -11.77 -14.89
C THR A 8 -0.54 -10.52 -14.38
N PRO A 9 0.19 -9.48 -13.97
CA PRO A 9 -0.43 -8.26 -13.47
C PRO A 9 -1.21 -7.55 -14.58
N ILE A 10 -2.43 -7.13 -14.28
CA ILE A 10 -3.31 -6.38 -15.19
C ILE A 10 -3.95 -5.25 -14.38
N LEU A 11 -3.90 -4.03 -14.91
CA LEU A 11 -4.59 -2.88 -14.33
C LEU A 11 -6.09 -2.97 -14.61
N GLY A 12 -6.90 -2.52 -13.66
CA GLY A 12 -8.35 -2.44 -13.86
C GLY A 12 -8.69 -1.37 -14.89
N LEU A 13 -9.65 -1.65 -15.76
CA LEU A 13 -10.16 -0.70 -16.76
C LEU A 13 -11.59 -0.28 -16.42
N GLN A 14 -11.93 0.97 -16.70
CA GLN A 14 -13.28 1.48 -16.52
C GLN A 14 -14.21 0.88 -17.58
N ILE A 15 -15.40 0.41 -17.18
CA ILE A 15 -16.42 -0.13 -18.09
C ILE A 15 -17.69 0.73 -18.15
N ARG A 16 -17.87 1.61 -17.15
CA ARG A 16 -19.00 2.52 -17.04
C ARG A 16 -18.58 3.76 -16.29
N ASP A 17 -19.09 4.89 -16.71
CA ASP A 17 -19.02 6.15 -16.00
C ASP A 17 -20.40 6.55 -15.48
N GLY A 18 -20.45 7.23 -14.33
CA GLY A 18 -21.70 7.81 -13.81
C GLY A 18 -22.84 6.81 -13.56
N LEU A 19 -22.57 5.62 -13.00
CA LEU A 19 -23.64 4.71 -12.55
C LEU A 19 -24.41 5.34 -11.37
N PRO A 20 -25.74 5.54 -11.47
CA PRO A 20 -26.53 6.01 -10.33
C PRO A 20 -26.45 5.01 -9.17
N TRP A 21 -26.30 5.51 -7.95
CA TRP A 21 -26.06 4.68 -6.76
C TRP A 21 -27.16 3.64 -6.53
N GLN A 22 -28.40 3.94 -6.94
CA GLN A 22 -29.55 3.02 -6.88
C GLN A 22 -29.28 1.71 -7.60
N HIS A 23 -28.45 1.75 -8.64
CA HIS A 23 -28.18 0.61 -9.49
C HIS A 23 -26.86 -0.10 -9.16
N LEU A 24 -26.13 0.35 -8.13
CA LEU A 24 -24.82 -0.22 -7.77
C LEU A 24 -24.88 -1.74 -7.62
N LEU A 25 -25.83 -2.27 -6.83
CA LEU A 25 -25.95 -3.71 -6.60
C LEU A 25 -26.38 -4.46 -7.86
N SER A 26 -27.38 -3.95 -8.59
CA SER A 26 -27.83 -4.56 -9.86
C SER A 26 -26.72 -4.62 -10.91
N TYR A 27 -25.83 -3.63 -10.95
CA TYR A 27 -24.72 -3.58 -11.89
C TYR A 27 -23.59 -4.54 -11.47
N VAL A 28 -23.28 -4.60 -10.17
CA VAL A 28 -22.35 -5.62 -9.63
C VAL A 28 -22.89 -7.02 -9.90
N GLU A 29 -24.18 -7.25 -9.75
CA GLU A 29 -24.82 -8.51 -10.08
C GLU A 29 -24.67 -8.86 -11.57
N ALA A 30 -24.92 -7.91 -12.47
CA ALA A 30 -24.72 -8.10 -13.92
C ALA A 30 -23.26 -8.49 -14.24
N VAL A 31 -22.29 -7.79 -13.66
CA VAL A 31 -20.87 -8.12 -13.76
C VAL A 31 -20.58 -9.55 -13.30
N LEU A 32 -21.12 -9.95 -12.15
CA LEU A 32 -20.93 -11.30 -11.60
C LEU A 32 -21.60 -12.37 -12.46
N ARG A 33 -22.77 -12.10 -13.06
CA ARG A 33 -23.46 -13.00 -13.98
C ARG A 33 -22.69 -13.22 -15.27
N VAL A 34 -22.21 -12.14 -15.89
CA VAL A 34 -21.33 -12.22 -17.07
C VAL A 34 -20.07 -13.03 -16.75
N TYR A 35 -19.41 -12.74 -15.62
CA TYR A 35 -18.25 -13.51 -15.17
C TYR A 35 -18.59 -14.98 -14.88
N ASN A 36 -19.74 -15.27 -14.28
CA ASN A 36 -20.16 -16.65 -14.02
C ASN A 36 -20.47 -17.43 -15.30
N ARG A 37 -21.05 -16.78 -16.31
CA ARG A 37 -21.40 -17.37 -17.61
C ARG A 37 -20.17 -17.67 -18.46
N HIS A 38 -19.21 -16.75 -18.52
CA HIS A 38 -18.07 -16.82 -19.45
C HIS A 38 -16.73 -17.14 -18.78
N GLY A 39 -16.63 -17.02 -17.46
CA GLY A 39 -15.41 -17.27 -16.71
C GLY A 39 -14.98 -18.73 -16.79
N ARG A 40 -13.69 -18.96 -17.05
CA ARG A 40 -13.14 -20.31 -17.15
C ARG A 40 -13.21 -21.07 -15.83
N ARG A 41 -13.75 -22.28 -15.86
CA ARG A 41 -13.82 -23.21 -14.72
C ARG A 41 -12.94 -24.46 -14.88
N ASP A 42 -12.41 -24.66 -16.07
CA ASP A 42 -11.57 -25.80 -16.45
C ASP A 42 -10.10 -25.64 -16.02
N ASN A 43 -9.63 -24.40 -15.83
CA ASN A 43 -8.27 -24.12 -15.39
C ASN A 43 -8.23 -23.03 -14.31
N LYS A 44 -7.90 -23.42 -13.08
CA LYS A 44 -7.82 -22.51 -11.93
C LYS A 44 -6.87 -21.33 -12.11
N TYR A 45 -5.79 -21.48 -12.89
CA TYR A 45 -4.83 -20.41 -13.17
C TYR A 45 -5.33 -19.39 -14.20
N LYS A 46 -6.39 -19.73 -14.95
CA LYS A 46 -7.03 -18.86 -15.94
C LYS A 46 -8.46 -18.46 -15.55
N ALA A 47 -8.87 -18.78 -14.31
CA ALA A 47 -10.25 -18.59 -13.85
C ALA A 47 -10.60 -17.14 -13.47
N ARG A 48 -9.62 -16.28 -13.15
CA ARG A 48 -9.88 -14.92 -12.66
C ARG A 48 -10.52 -14.02 -13.71
N ILE A 49 -11.38 -13.10 -13.28
CA ILE A 49 -12.10 -12.14 -14.15
C ILE A 49 -11.17 -11.33 -15.07
N LYS A 50 -9.95 -11.00 -14.63
CA LYS A 50 -8.94 -10.34 -15.47
C LYS A 50 -8.61 -11.09 -16.76
N ILE A 51 -8.67 -12.42 -16.73
CA ILE A 51 -8.42 -13.27 -17.90
C ILE A 51 -9.59 -13.22 -18.86
N LEU A 52 -10.82 -13.24 -18.34
CA LEU A 52 -12.04 -13.07 -19.15
C LEU A 52 -12.03 -11.71 -19.85
N VAL A 53 -11.84 -10.63 -19.09
CA VAL A 53 -11.82 -9.26 -19.64
C VAL A 53 -10.73 -9.11 -20.70
N LYS A 54 -9.53 -9.66 -20.47
CA LYS A 54 -8.44 -9.63 -21.47
C LYS A 54 -8.78 -10.43 -22.72
N ALA A 55 -9.46 -11.57 -22.59
CA ALA A 55 -9.81 -12.43 -23.73
C ALA A 55 -10.95 -11.86 -24.58
N LEU A 56 -11.97 -11.30 -23.92
CA LEU A 56 -13.16 -10.75 -24.58
C LEU A 56 -12.90 -9.35 -25.16
N GLY A 57 -12.02 -8.56 -24.52
CA GLY A 57 -11.89 -7.14 -24.77
C GLY A 57 -12.78 -6.33 -23.83
N ILE A 58 -12.33 -5.14 -23.43
CA ILE A 58 -13.02 -4.35 -22.40
C ILE A 58 -14.37 -3.82 -22.91
N GLU A 59 -14.45 -3.46 -24.19
CA GLU A 59 -15.65 -2.94 -24.84
C GLU A 59 -16.72 -4.02 -24.97
N ALA A 60 -16.32 -5.22 -25.39
CA ALA A 60 -17.24 -6.36 -25.51
C ALA A 60 -17.71 -6.84 -24.12
N PHE A 61 -16.82 -6.88 -23.12
CA PHE A 61 -17.20 -7.18 -21.75
C PHE A 61 -18.17 -6.13 -21.18
N ALA A 62 -17.89 -4.83 -21.40
CA ALA A 62 -18.78 -3.76 -20.98
C ALA A 62 -20.16 -3.89 -21.64
N LYS A 63 -20.20 -4.19 -22.95
CA LYS A 63 -21.46 -4.41 -23.69
C LYS A 63 -22.27 -5.57 -23.10
N GLU A 64 -21.66 -6.72 -22.85
CA GLU A 64 -22.37 -7.87 -22.23
C GLU A 64 -22.89 -7.52 -20.82
N VAL A 65 -22.13 -6.75 -20.04
CA VAL A 65 -22.57 -6.28 -18.72
C VAL A 65 -23.75 -5.33 -18.84
N GLU A 66 -23.73 -4.38 -19.77
CA GLU A 66 -24.85 -3.47 -20.02
C GLU A 66 -26.10 -4.22 -20.48
N GLU A 67 -25.97 -5.19 -21.40
CA GLU A 67 -27.07 -6.03 -21.87
C GLU A 67 -27.68 -6.84 -20.71
N GLU A 68 -26.86 -7.50 -19.89
CA GLU A 68 -27.34 -8.21 -18.71
C GLU A 68 -27.98 -7.26 -17.69
N TRP A 69 -27.37 -6.10 -17.45
CA TRP A 69 -27.88 -5.10 -16.50
C TRP A 69 -29.22 -4.52 -16.93
N HIS A 70 -29.47 -4.33 -18.23
CA HIS A 70 -30.77 -3.86 -18.73
C HIS A 70 -31.94 -4.76 -18.32
N HIS A 71 -31.69 -6.06 -18.13
CA HIS A 71 -32.69 -7.01 -17.62
C HIS A 71 -32.87 -6.96 -16.10
N LEU A 72 -31.90 -6.44 -15.36
CA LEU A 72 -31.83 -6.48 -13.89
C LEU A 72 -32.10 -5.13 -13.22
N LYS A 73 -31.90 -4.02 -13.95
CA LYS A 73 -31.81 -2.66 -13.39
C LYS A 73 -33.03 -2.19 -12.59
N ASP A 74 -34.22 -2.66 -12.98
CA ASP A 74 -35.52 -2.33 -12.36
C ASP A 74 -36.03 -3.49 -11.48
N GLY A 75 -35.14 -4.43 -11.13
CA GLY A 75 -35.42 -5.59 -10.30
C GLY A 75 -35.22 -5.34 -8.80
N PRO A 76 -35.33 -6.40 -7.97
CA PRO A 76 -35.23 -6.31 -6.51
C PRO A 76 -33.88 -5.79 -5.99
N ALA A 77 -32.83 -5.85 -6.81
CA ALA A 77 -31.50 -5.38 -6.47
C ALA A 77 -31.33 -3.85 -6.64
N GLN A 78 -32.35 -3.14 -7.14
CA GLN A 78 -32.36 -1.69 -7.16
C GLN A 78 -32.48 -1.16 -5.73
N LEU A 79 -31.49 -0.40 -5.29
CA LEU A 79 -31.51 0.24 -3.99
C LEU A 79 -32.55 1.37 -3.97
N THR A 80 -33.38 1.36 -2.94
CA THR A 80 -34.36 2.42 -2.69
C THR A 80 -33.81 3.41 -1.68
N GLU A 81 -34.34 4.64 -1.69
CA GLU A 81 -34.02 5.64 -0.67
C GLU A 81 -34.34 5.12 0.74
N ALA A 82 -35.47 4.43 0.91
CA ALA A 82 -35.85 3.86 2.20
C ALA A 82 -34.81 2.84 2.72
N GLU A 83 -34.32 1.98 1.84
CA GLU A 83 -33.28 1.00 2.19
C GLU A 83 -31.93 1.65 2.47
N TYR A 84 -31.55 2.66 1.67
CA TYR A 84 -30.37 3.48 1.93
C TYR A 84 -30.46 4.14 3.31
N GLN A 85 -31.57 4.81 3.63
CA GLN A 85 -31.76 5.47 4.92
C GLN A 85 -31.76 4.49 6.09
N ARG A 86 -32.36 3.30 5.91
CA ARG A 86 -32.33 2.23 6.92
C ARG A 86 -30.89 1.82 7.26
N VAL A 87 -30.06 1.56 6.25
CA VAL A 87 -28.66 1.19 6.47
C VAL A 87 -27.85 2.37 6.99
N ALA A 88 -28.00 3.56 6.39
CA ALA A 88 -27.28 4.77 6.79
C ALA A 88 -27.54 5.17 8.26
N SER A 89 -28.73 4.88 8.79
CA SER A 89 -29.06 5.12 10.20
C SER A 89 -28.18 4.35 11.20
N ALA A 90 -27.49 3.30 10.77
CA ALA A 90 -26.53 2.56 11.59
C ALA A 90 -25.10 3.12 11.52
N PHE A 91 -24.81 4.04 10.61
CA PHE A 91 -23.49 4.65 10.39
C PHE A 91 -23.51 6.14 10.76
N VAL A 92 -23.95 6.43 12.00
CA VAL A 92 -24.00 7.80 12.50
C VAL A 92 -22.59 8.23 12.91
N PRO A 93 -22.12 9.41 12.47
CA PRO A 93 -20.86 9.97 12.95
C PRO A 93 -20.85 10.08 14.49
N PRO A 94 -19.69 9.95 15.13
CA PRO A 94 -19.58 10.20 16.55
C PRO A 94 -20.05 11.62 16.93
N THR A 95 -20.43 11.80 18.19
CA THR A 95 -20.77 13.14 18.69
C THR A 95 -19.48 13.89 18.99
N TYR A 96 -18.94 14.58 17.97
CA TYR A 96 -17.73 15.36 18.09
C TYR A 96 -17.90 16.54 19.06
N HIS A 97 -16.85 16.82 19.83
CA HIS A 97 -16.77 18.05 20.61
C HIS A 97 -16.54 19.24 19.66
N THR A 98 -17.06 20.42 20.04
CA THR A 98 -16.76 21.65 19.30
C THR A 98 -15.38 22.14 19.72
N LEU A 99 -14.38 21.88 18.87
CA LEU A 99 -12.99 22.25 19.08
C LEU A 99 -12.58 23.36 18.11
N ALA A 100 -11.65 24.23 18.52
CA ALA A 100 -11.00 25.15 17.61
C ALA A 100 -10.06 24.39 16.68
N ASP A 101 -9.89 24.86 15.45
CA ASP A 101 -8.94 24.22 14.52
C ASP A 101 -7.48 24.48 14.91
N THR A 102 -7.23 25.60 15.59
CA THR A 102 -5.94 25.94 16.16
C THR A 102 -5.89 25.57 17.63
N ASP A 103 -4.85 24.85 18.03
CA ASP A 103 -4.54 24.54 19.42
C ASP A 103 -3.14 25.04 19.77
N LEU A 104 -3.04 25.86 20.83
CA LEU A 104 -1.79 26.52 21.22
C LEU A 104 -0.77 25.54 21.82
N ASP A 105 -1.23 24.55 22.59
CA ASP A 105 -0.33 23.55 23.18
C ASP A 105 0.24 22.68 22.07
N PHE A 106 -0.59 22.19 21.16
CA PHE A 106 -0.17 21.45 19.98
C PHE A 106 0.87 22.22 19.16
N GLY A 107 0.63 23.50 18.88
CA GLY A 107 1.59 24.37 18.18
C GLY A 107 2.91 24.53 18.94
N THR A 108 2.85 24.65 20.27
CA THR A 108 4.04 24.73 21.13
C THR A 108 4.84 23.43 21.09
N ARG A 109 4.17 22.26 21.19
CA ARG A 109 4.81 20.93 21.12
C ARG A 109 5.48 20.67 19.78
N LEU A 110 4.88 21.12 18.67
CA LEU A 110 5.50 21.07 17.35
C LEU A 110 6.81 21.86 17.28
N ALA A 111 6.86 23.04 17.91
CA ALA A 111 8.06 23.87 17.94
C ALA A 111 9.15 23.32 18.88
N GLU A 112 8.76 22.72 20.01
CA GLU A 112 9.67 22.19 21.02
C GLU A 112 10.30 20.83 20.65
N SER A 113 9.58 19.98 19.92
CA SER A 113 10.01 18.60 19.62
C SER A 113 10.09 18.32 18.12
N PRO A 114 11.29 18.39 17.51
CA PRO A 114 11.47 18.03 16.10
C PRO A 114 11.03 16.61 15.76
N ALA A 115 11.17 15.66 16.69
CA ALA A 115 10.74 14.28 16.50
C ALA A 115 9.21 14.18 16.42
N PHE A 116 8.49 14.88 17.30
CA PHE A 116 7.04 14.97 17.25
C PHE A 116 6.57 15.66 15.96
N ALA A 117 7.22 16.76 15.57
CA ALA A 117 6.88 17.46 14.33
C ALA A 117 7.04 16.56 13.09
N ARG A 118 8.10 15.75 13.02
CA ARG A 118 8.27 14.75 11.96
C ARG A 118 7.19 13.67 11.97
N TRP A 119 6.83 13.18 13.16
CA TRP A 119 5.74 12.22 13.31
C TRP A 119 4.41 12.81 12.88
N VAL A 120 4.08 14.03 13.29
CA VAL A 120 2.87 14.73 12.84
C VAL A 120 2.86 14.86 11.31
N ALA A 121 3.96 15.28 10.71
CA ALA A 121 4.05 15.47 9.26
C ALA A 121 3.84 14.17 8.44
N ARG A 122 4.14 13.00 9.01
CA ARG A 122 4.05 11.69 8.32
C ARG A 122 2.81 10.88 8.71
N ASN A 123 2.48 10.89 9.99
CA ASN A 123 1.49 10.00 10.57
C ASN A 123 0.12 10.68 10.77
N VAL A 124 0.03 12.01 10.68
CA VAL A 124 -1.23 12.72 10.96
C VAL A 124 -1.81 13.30 9.68
N GLN A 125 -3.08 12.99 9.42
CA GLN A 125 -3.84 13.45 8.27
C GLN A 125 -4.95 14.42 8.70
N PRO A 126 -5.27 15.44 7.88
CA PRO A 126 -6.37 16.34 8.14
C PRO A 126 -7.69 15.59 8.28
N HIS A 127 -8.57 16.09 9.16
CA HIS A 127 -9.93 15.58 9.32
C HIS A 127 -10.96 16.58 8.81
N LYS A 128 -12.15 16.09 8.46
CA LYS A 128 -13.28 16.93 8.01
C LYS A 128 -13.91 17.77 9.14
N VAL A 129 -13.70 17.37 10.39
CA VAL A 129 -14.18 18.08 11.59
C VAL A 129 -13.01 18.88 12.17
N ALA A 130 -13.20 20.18 12.36
CA ALA A 130 -12.20 21.08 12.91
C ALA A 130 -11.67 20.60 14.27
N GLY A 131 -10.36 20.75 14.50
CA GLY A 131 -9.71 20.33 15.74
C GLY A 131 -9.45 18.82 15.87
N TYR A 132 -9.97 17.99 14.97
CA TYR A 132 -9.69 16.56 14.88
C TYR A 132 -8.70 16.23 13.76
N THR A 133 -8.10 15.04 13.84
CA THR A 133 -7.14 14.49 12.88
C THR A 133 -7.29 12.98 12.78
N SER A 134 -6.81 12.40 11.68
CA SER A 134 -6.66 10.94 11.55
C SER A 134 -5.19 10.57 11.74
N VAL A 135 -4.90 9.67 12.66
CA VAL A 135 -3.53 9.22 13.00
C VAL A 135 -3.28 7.84 12.41
N VAL A 136 -2.18 7.68 11.67
CA VAL A 136 -1.67 6.41 11.17
C VAL A 136 -0.54 5.95 12.09
N LEU A 137 -0.77 4.89 12.87
CA LEU A 137 0.26 4.25 13.67
C LEU A 137 1.05 3.28 12.78
N SER A 138 2.35 3.53 12.63
CA SER A 138 3.22 2.68 11.82
C SER A 138 3.51 1.38 12.57
N THR A 139 3.28 0.25 11.90
CA THR A 139 3.58 -1.10 12.37
C THR A 139 4.94 -1.59 11.84
N LYS A 140 5.81 -0.66 11.40
CA LYS A 140 7.16 -0.97 10.88
C LYS A 140 8.24 -0.24 11.67
N PRO A 141 8.51 -0.65 12.92
CA PRO A 141 9.52 -0.02 13.78
C PRO A 141 10.98 -0.43 13.44
N GLY A 142 11.25 -0.76 12.18
CA GLY A 142 12.54 -1.31 11.77
C GLY A 142 12.77 -2.71 12.35
N LEU A 143 13.93 -2.94 12.96
CA LEU A 143 14.36 -4.27 13.42
C LEU A 143 13.56 -4.83 14.60
N ALA A 144 12.74 -4.02 15.27
CA ALA A 144 11.97 -4.45 16.43
C ALA A 144 10.81 -5.39 16.09
N ALA A 145 10.27 -5.35 14.86
CA ALA A 145 9.19 -6.23 14.43
C ALA A 145 9.14 -6.39 12.90
N PRO A 146 8.68 -7.53 12.37
CA PRO A 146 8.31 -7.67 10.96
C PRO A 146 7.23 -6.65 10.56
N PRO A 147 7.19 -6.20 9.30
CA PRO A 147 6.16 -5.26 8.85
C PRO A 147 4.75 -5.80 9.03
N GLY A 148 3.89 -5.00 9.67
CA GLY A 148 2.48 -5.36 9.87
C GLY A 148 2.24 -6.26 11.08
N ASP A 149 3.28 -6.79 11.73
CA ASP A 149 3.13 -7.58 12.95
C ASP A 149 2.90 -6.65 14.15
N VAL A 150 1.88 -6.99 14.95
CA VAL A 150 1.57 -6.31 16.21
C VAL A 150 1.35 -7.35 17.30
N THR A 151 1.89 -7.07 18.48
CA THR A 151 1.78 -7.91 19.68
C THR A 151 0.43 -7.73 20.36
N GLU A 152 0.05 -8.65 21.25
CA GLU A 152 -1.17 -8.52 22.06
C GLU A 152 -1.18 -7.23 22.90
N LEU A 153 -0.02 -6.84 23.47
CA LEU A 153 0.11 -5.63 24.27
C LEU A 153 -0.13 -4.38 23.43
N GLN A 154 0.42 -4.34 22.21
CA GLN A 154 0.17 -3.26 21.27
C GLN A 154 -1.31 -3.21 20.85
N MET A 155 -1.93 -4.35 20.59
CA MET A 155 -3.36 -4.40 20.22
C MET A 155 -4.26 -3.90 21.35
N LEU A 156 -3.99 -4.30 22.60
CA LEU A 156 -4.72 -3.82 23.77
C LEU A 156 -4.51 -2.31 23.98
N ALA A 157 -3.28 -1.82 23.82
CA ALA A 157 -2.98 -0.40 23.93
C ALA A 157 -3.69 0.43 22.85
N VAL A 158 -3.69 -0.03 21.60
CA VAL A 158 -4.42 0.64 20.51
C VAL A 158 -5.93 0.66 20.76
N ALA A 159 -6.49 -0.40 21.35
CA ALA A 159 -7.90 -0.44 21.75
C ALA A 159 -8.21 0.59 22.85
N ASP A 160 -7.38 0.67 23.90
CA ASP A 160 -7.51 1.71 24.93
C ASP A 160 -7.41 3.11 24.32
N TRP A 161 -6.43 3.34 23.43
CA TRP A 161 -6.21 4.64 22.81
C TRP A 161 -7.33 5.06 21.86
N SER A 162 -7.96 4.12 21.16
CA SER A 162 -9.09 4.45 20.28
C SER A 162 -10.30 4.93 21.08
N GLU A 163 -10.52 4.40 22.27
CA GLU A 163 -11.56 4.83 23.20
C GLU A 163 -11.17 6.13 23.92
N ARG A 164 -9.93 6.22 24.42
CA ARG A 164 -9.44 7.34 25.22
C ARG A 164 -9.26 8.62 24.41
N PHE A 165 -8.71 8.51 23.20
CA PHE A 165 -8.38 9.66 22.35
C PHE A 165 -9.33 9.80 21.16
N GLY A 166 -10.35 8.97 21.05
CA GLY A 166 -11.29 8.97 19.93
C GLY A 166 -12.65 8.43 20.35
N PHE A 167 -13.27 7.65 19.47
CA PHE A 167 -14.62 7.11 19.67
C PHE A 167 -14.68 5.58 19.54
N GLY A 168 -13.57 4.90 19.85
CA GLY A 168 -13.46 3.44 19.79
C GLY A 168 -13.33 2.86 18.38
N GLU A 169 -13.12 3.69 17.36
CA GLU A 169 -12.94 3.23 15.97
C GLU A 169 -11.46 2.98 15.65
N ILE A 170 -11.18 1.82 15.05
CA ILE A 170 -9.86 1.46 14.52
C ILE A 170 -10.05 1.00 13.07
N ARG A 171 -9.19 1.46 12.16
CA ARG A 171 -9.14 0.98 10.77
C ARG A 171 -7.79 0.37 10.46
N ILE A 172 -7.77 -0.65 9.61
CA ILE A 172 -6.54 -1.25 9.10
C ILE A 172 -6.34 -0.77 7.67
N ALA A 173 -5.21 -0.13 7.42
CA ALA A 173 -4.83 0.37 6.10
C ALA A 173 -4.26 -0.76 5.24
N HIS A 174 -4.36 -0.65 3.91
CA HIS A 174 -3.82 -1.67 3.01
C HIS A 174 -2.28 -1.76 3.09
N GLU A 175 -1.65 -0.68 3.54
CA GLU A 175 -0.24 -0.56 3.81
C GLU A 175 0.18 -1.42 5.01
N GLN A 176 -0.75 -2.10 5.70
CA GLN A 176 -0.50 -2.89 6.92
C GLN A 176 -0.32 -2.04 8.19
N ASN A 177 -0.68 -0.75 8.13
CA ASN A 177 -0.69 0.16 9.28
C ASN A 177 -2.07 0.25 9.95
N ILE A 178 -2.10 0.77 11.17
CA ILE A 178 -3.31 0.99 11.96
C ILE A 178 -3.69 2.46 11.87
N VAL A 179 -4.99 2.78 11.81
CA VAL A 179 -5.51 4.15 11.75
C VAL A 179 -6.49 4.40 12.88
N LEU A 180 -6.27 5.49 13.62
CA LEU A 180 -7.19 6.09 14.59
C LEU A 180 -7.80 7.34 13.94
N PRO A 181 -9.06 7.29 13.46
CA PRO A 181 -9.59 8.29 12.53
C PRO A 181 -9.96 9.64 13.15
N ASP A 182 -10.22 9.68 14.46
CA ASP A 182 -10.89 10.79 15.14
C ASP A 182 -10.14 11.29 16.39
N VAL A 183 -8.85 11.61 16.24
CA VAL A 183 -8.00 12.07 17.35
C VAL A 183 -7.96 13.61 17.45
N PRO A 184 -8.33 14.23 18.59
CA PRO A 184 -8.16 15.67 18.81
C PRO A 184 -6.69 16.11 18.71
N LYS A 185 -6.43 17.28 18.10
CA LYS A 185 -5.06 17.81 17.97
C LYS A 185 -4.34 17.98 19.32
N ALA A 186 -5.08 18.38 20.35
CA ALA A 186 -4.55 18.56 21.71
C ALA A 186 -3.99 17.26 22.31
N ASP A 187 -4.50 16.09 21.90
CA ASP A 187 -4.11 14.80 22.45
C ASP A 187 -2.95 14.13 21.68
N LEU A 188 -2.59 14.67 20.51
CA LEU A 188 -1.60 14.05 19.63
C LEU A 188 -0.24 13.84 20.30
N TYR A 189 0.20 14.79 21.13
CA TYR A 189 1.50 14.67 21.80
C TYR A 189 1.51 13.52 22.82
N ALA A 190 0.45 13.40 23.61
CA ALA A 190 0.31 12.32 24.59
C ALA A 190 0.19 10.95 23.90
N LEU A 191 -0.63 10.85 22.84
CA LEU A 191 -0.76 9.64 22.03
C LEU A 191 0.59 9.24 21.42
N TRP A 192 1.34 10.20 20.85
CA TRP A 192 2.64 9.95 20.25
C TRP A 192 3.65 9.40 21.26
N GLN A 193 3.70 9.96 22.47
CA GLN A 193 4.59 9.46 23.53
C GLN A 193 4.28 8.01 23.89
N LEU A 194 3.00 7.69 24.11
CA LEU A 194 2.54 6.32 24.39
C LEU A 194 2.85 5.37 23.22
N ALA A 195 2.66 5.82 21.97
CA ALA A 195 3.00 5.05 20.78
C ALA A 195 4.51 4.78 20.67
N CYS A 196 5.36 5.75 21.03
CA CYS A 196 6.81 5.56 21.04
C CYS A 196 7.26 4.49 22.05
N GLU A 197 6.66 4.44 23.23
CA GLU A 197 7.01 3.47 24.29
C GLU A 197 6.85 2.01 23.85
N ILE A 198 5.94 1.74 22.91
CA ILE A 198 5.64 0.40 22.41
C ILE A 198 5.92 0.23 20.91
N ASN A 199 6.79 1.05 20.34
CA ASN A 199 7.26 0.93 18.94
C ASN A 199 6.16 1.10 17.87
N LEU A 200 5.15 1.94 18.12
CA LEU A 200 4.14 2.38 17.14
C LEU A 200 4.27 3.87 16.74
N GLY A 201 5.22 4.59 17.36
CA GLY A 201 5.46 6.02 17.14
C GLY A 201 6.48 6.35 16.03
N THR A 202 6.84 5.39 15.17
CA THR A 202 7.83 5.61 14.11
C THR A 202 7.28 6.53 13.01
N ALA A 203 8.01 7.60 12.69
CA ALA A 203 7.61 8.61 11.72
C ALA A 203 7.94 8.25 10.26
N ASN A 204 7.65 7.01 9.83
CA ASN A 204 8.09 6.50 8.53
C ASN A 204 6.98 6.27 7.51
N VAL A 205 5.72 6.62 7.80
CA VAL A 205 4.59 6.41 6.88
C VAL A 205 4.87 7.04 5.51
N GLY A 206 4.74 6.24 4.44
CA GLY A 206 5.02 6.63 3.06
C GLY A 206 6.51 6.66 2.66
N LEU A 207 7.43 6.46 3.60
CA LEU A 207 8.88 6.40 3.34
C LEU A 207 9.32 4.99 2.93
N LEU A 208 10.57 4.89 2.44
CA LEU A 208 11.19 3.63 2.00
C LEU A 208 11.07 2.47 3.01
N THR A 209 11.05 2.76 4.31
CA THR A 209 10.93 1.74 5.38
C THR A 209 9.50 1.39 5.78
N ASP A 210 8.48 2.08 5.25
CA ASP A 210 7.06 1.69 5.36
C ASP A 210 6.75 0.51 4.42
N ILE A 211 7.56 -0.54 4.54
CA ILE A 211 7.62 -1.65 3.60
C ILE A 211 6.35 -2.48 3.75
N ILE A 212 5.71 -2.77 2.62
CA ILE A 212 4.62 -3.75 2.55
C ILE A 212 5.23 -5.11 2.22
N ALA A 213 5.11 -6.08 3.12
CA ALA A 213 5.65 -7.41 2.91
C ALA A 213 4.61 -8.49 3.19
N CYS A 214 4.56 -9.52 2.35
CA CYS A 214 3.84 -10.74 2.73
C CYS A 214 4.71 -11.59 3.66
N PRO A 215 4.13 -12.56 4.40
CA PRO A 215 4.90 -13.41 5.33
C PRO A 215 6.00 -14.27 4.68
N GLY A 216 5.99 -14.42 3.35
CA GLY A 216 6.97 -15.22 2.61
C GLY A 216 7.05 -16.67 3.06
N GLY A 217 8.18 -17.34 2.74
CA GLY A 217 8.47 -18.71 3.15
C GLY A 217 8.67 -18.91 4.65
N ASP A 218 8.61 -17.84 5.45
CA ASP A 218 8.65 -17.91 6.90
C ASP A 218 7.38 -18.58 7.46
N PHE A 219 6.22 -18.33 6.83
CA PHE A 219 4.92 -18.90 7.24
C PHE A 219 4.07 -19.45 6.10
N CYS A 220 4.30 -19.02 4.85
CA CYS A 220 3.44 -19.38 3.73
C CYS A 220 3.97 -20.58 2.95
N ALA A 221 3.20 -21.67 2.91
CA ALA A 221 3.52 -22.88 2.15
C ALA A 221 3.51 -22.69 0.61
N LEU A 222 3.06 -21.53 0.10
CA LEU A 222 3.04 -21.20 -1.33
C LEU A 222 4.20 -20.29 -1.75
N ALA A 223 5.03 -19.86 -0.80
CA ALA A 223 6.12 -18.96 -1.08
C ALA A 223 7.28 -19.68 -1.75
N ASN A 224 7.98 -18.98 -2.64
CA ASN A 224 9.21 -19.46 -3.27
C ASN A 224 10.45 -18.97 -2.52
N ALA A 225 10.32 -17.89 -1.76
CA ALA A 225 11.39 -17.30 -0.96
C ALA A 225 10.82 -16.63 0.30
N LYS A 226 11.69 -16.39 1.28
CA LYS A 226 11.35 -15.63 2.48
C LYS A 226 11.16 -14.15 2.18
N SER A 227 10.57 -13.41 3.11
CA SER A 227 10.29 -11.97 2.89
C SER A 227 10.60 -11.14 4.12
N ILE A 228 10.40 -11.69 5.31
CA ILE A 228 10.68 -11.01 6.58
C ILE A 228 12.19 -10.71 6.72
N PRO A 229 13.12 -11.66 6.48
CA PRO A 229 14.56 -11.38 6.60
C PRO A 229 15.06 -10.34 5.61
N ILE A 230 14.48 -10.28 4.41
CA ILE A 230 14.83 -9.27 3.40
C ILE A 230 14.39 -7.89 3.86
N THR A 231 13.18 -7.79 4.42
CA THR A 231 12.68 -6.53 4.95
C THR A 231 13.58 -6.04 6.09
N GLN A 232 13.90 -6.90 7.05
CA GLN A 232 14.78 -6.57 8.17
C GLN A 232 16.15 -6.10 7.69
N ALA A 233 16.73 -6.76 6.69
CA ALA A 233 18.03 -6.38 6.14
C ALA A 233 18.00 -5.01 5.42
N ILE A 234 16.89 -4.67 4.76
CA ILE A 234 16.69 -3.34 4.17
C ILE A 234 16.49 -2.30 5.27
N GLN A 235 15.64 -2.57 6.26
CA GLN A 235 15.42 -1.64 7.38
C GLN A 235 16.69 -1.37 8.19
N ALA A 236 17.54 -2.39 8.39
CA ALA A 236 18.86 -2.21 9.00
C ALA A 236 19.80 -1.34 8.15
N ARG A 237 19.69 -1.41 6.81
CA ARG A 237 20.51 -0.60 5.90
C ARG A 237 20.05 0.85 5.86
N PHE A 238 18.76 1.10 6.07
CA PHE A 238 18.11 2.41 6.04
C PHE A 238 17.52 2.75 7.41
N ASP A 239 18.34 2.74 8.45
CA ASP A 239 17.93 3.01 9.84
C ASP A 239 17.92 4.52 10.19
N ASN A 240 18.55 5.35 9.36
CA ASN A 240 18.58 6.79 9.54
C ASN A 240 17.29 7.46 9.03
N LEU A 241 16.42 7.82 9.97
CA LEU A 241 15.14 8.45 9.67
C LEU A 241 15.29 9.83 9.00
N ASP A 242 16.29 10.65 9.36
CA ASP A 242 16.49 11.95 8.72
C ASP A 242 16.81 11.79 7.22
N TYR A 243 17.62 10.77 6.88
CA TYR A 243 17.89 10.44 5.48
C TYR A 243 16.62 9.99 4.74
N LEU A 244 15.79 9.16 5.38
CA LEU A 244 14.52 8.73 4.78
C LEU A 244 13.56 9.89 4.54
N HIS A 245 13.50 10.86 5.45
CA HIS A 245 12.70 12.07 5.26
C HIS A 245 13.20 12.92 4.10
N ASP A 246 14.53 13.04 3.93
CA ASP A 246 15.16 13.73 2.79
C ASP A 246 14.90 13.02 1.45
N LEU A 247 14.77 11.69 1.44
CA LEU A 247 14.38 10.95 0.24
C LEU A 247 12.95 11.23 -0.22
N GLY A 248 12.05 11.56 0.72
CA GLY A 248 10.63 11.73 0.44
C GLY A 248 9.88 10.41 0.23
N ASP A 249 8.75 10.49 -0.48
CA ASP A 249 7.83 9.35 -0.63
C ASP A 249 8.40 8.30 -1.59
N ILE A 250 8.61 7.08 -1.08
CA ILE A 250 9.09 5.93 -1.85
C ILE A 250 8.45 4.66 -1.29
N SER A 251 7.59 4.03 -2.09
CA SER A 251 6.99 2.74 -1.71
C SER A 251 7.88 1.55 -2.09
N LEU A 252 8.08 0.64 -1.13
CA LEU A 252 8.78 -0.62 -1.35
C LEU A 252 7.88 -1.79 -0.94
N ASN A 253 7.66 -2.70 -1.88
CA ASN A 253 6.71 -3.79 -1.75
C ASN A 253 7.37 -5.15 -2.03
N ILE A 254 7.23 -6.10 -1.11
CA ILE A 254 7.89 -7.41 -1.16
C ILE A 254 6.85 -8.53 -1.22
N SER A 255 7.06 -9.49 -2.11
CA SER A 255 6.28 -10.73 -2.13
C SER A 255 7.20 -11.94 -2.29
N GLY A 256 7.06 -12.93 -1.42
CA GLY A 256 7.84 -14.18 -1.48
C GLY A 256 7.52 -15.09 -2.66
N CYS A 257 6.47 -14.81 -3.46
CA CYS A 257 6.18 -15.52 -4.71
C CYS A 257 5.30 -14.70 -5.66
N MET A 258 5.04 -15.27 -6.85
CA MET A 258 4.29 -14.61 -7.91
C MET A 258 2.81 -14.34 -7.58
N ASN A 259 2.28 -14.79 -6.44
CA ASN A 259 0.91 -14.47 -6.04
C ASN A 259 0.75 -12.97 -5.70
N ALA A 260 1.86 -12.27 -5.45
CA ALA A 260 1.91 -10.83 -5.26
C ALA A 260 1.09 -10.31 -4.07
N CYS A 261 1.00 -11.05 -2.96
CA CYS A 261 0.22 -10.64 -1.79
C CYS A 261 0.70 -9.31 -1.18
N GLY A 262 2.00 -9.01 -1.26
CA GLY A 262 2.55 -7.69 -0.86
C GLY A 262 2.48 -6.64 -1.96
N HIS A 263 1.78 -6.91 -3.07
CA HIS A 263 1.55 -5.96 -4.17
C HIS A 263 2.83 -5.42 -4.85
N HIS A 264 3.90 -6.23 -4.93
CA HIS A 264 5.21 -5.81 -5.49
C HIS A 264 5.17 -5.18 -6.89
N HIS A 265 4.16 -5.48 -7.72
CA HIS A 265 4.05 -4.87 -9.05
C HIS A 265 3.68 -3.38 -9.06
N ILE A 266 3.12 -2.84 -7.97
CA ILE A 266 2.65 -1.45 -7.89
C ILE A 266 3.40 -0.59 -6.86
N GLY A 267 4.37 -1.18 -6.14
CA GLY A 267 5.35 -0.40 -5.38
C GLY A 267 6.35 0.28 -6.32
N ASN A 268 6.85 1.45 -5.96
CA ASN A 268 7.88 2.13 -6.74
C ASN A 268 9.12 1.25 -6.90
N ILE A 269 9.44 0.51 -5.84
CA ILE A 269 10.40 -0.59 -5.80
C ILE A 269 9.65 -1.87 -5.42
N GLY A 270 9.62 -2.83 -6.33
CA GLY A 270 9.03 -4.14 -6.10
C GLY A 270 10.09 -5.23 -5.98
N ILE A 271 9.89 -6.16 -5.03
CA ILE A 271 10.75 -7.32 -4.81
C ILE A 271 9.91 -8.60 -4.89
N LEU A 272 10.27 -9.47 -5.82
CA LEU A 272 9.62 -10.77 -6.02
C LEU A 272 10.59 -11.92 -5.69
N GLY A 273 10.22 -12.73 -4.72
CA GLY A 273 10.83 -14.03 -4.44
C GLY A 273 10.58 -15.04 -5.55
N VAL A 274 11.65 -15.65 -6.05
CA VAL A 274 11.63 -16.73 -7.05
C VAL A 274 12.52 -17.87 -6.60
N ASP A 275 12.10 -19.10 -6.89
CA ASP A 275 12.92 -20.28 -6.67
C ASP A 275 13.74 -20.56 -7.93
N LYS A 276 15.04 -20.81 -7.77
CA LYS A 276 15.90 -21.36 -8.81
C LYS A 276 16.65 -22.55 -8.26
N ASN A 277 16.24 -23.75 -8.67
CA ASN A 277 16.86 -25.01 -8.27
C ASN A 277 16.91 -25.20 -6.74
N GLY A 278 15.82 -24.86 -6.03
CA GLY A 278 15.74 -24.99 -4.57
C GLY A 278 16.48 -23.92 -3.79
N SER A 279 16.94 -22.86 -4.47
CA SER A 279 17.57 -21.69 -3.84
C SER A 279 16.70 -20.45 -4.00
N GLU A 280 16.68 -19.62 -2.96
CA GLU A 280 15.91 -18.37 -2.93
C GLU A 280 16.62 -17.24 -3.70
N TRP A 281 15.92 -16.62 -4.63
CA TRP A 281 16.38 -15.46 -5.38
C TRP A 281 15.31 -14.36 -5.41
N TYR A 282 15.73 -13.13 -5.70
CA TYR A 282 14.88 -11.94 -5.62
C TYR A 282 14.99 -11.12 -6.90
N GLN A 283 13.88 -11.03 -7.64
CA GLN A 283 13.75 -10.19 -8.83
C GLN A 283 13.25 -8.80 -8.44
N ILE A 284 13.92 -7.76 -8.96
CA ILE A 284 13.59 -6.36 -8.69
C ILE A 284 12.81 -5.76 -9.86
N THR A 285 11.74 -5.02 -9.54
CA THR A 285 10.96 -4.22 -10.48
C THR A 285 10.95 -2.76 -10.04
N LEU A 286 11.04 -1.82 -10.98
CA LEU A 286 10.96 -0.38 -10.71
C LEU A 286 9.82 0.29 -11.48
N GLY A 287 9.25 1.34 -10.89
CA GLY A 287 8.26 2.22 -11.54
C GLY A 287 6.81 1.76 -11.40
N GLY A 288 6.52 0.91 -10.42
CA GLY A 288 5.14 0.66 -10.02
C GLY A 288 4.56 1.89 -9.33
N ALA A 289 3.27 2.14 -9.53
CA ALA A 289 2.54 3.21 -8.85
C ALA A 289 1.10 2.78 -8.59
N GLN A 290 0.56 3.21 -7.45
CA GLN A 290 -0.84 3.03 -7.06
C GLN A 290 -1.64 4.33 -7.20
N GLY A 291 -2.96 4.25 -7.04
CA GLY A 291 -3.85 5.40 -7.16
C GLY A 291 -4.33 5.66 -8.60
N LYS A 292 -4.69 6.92 -8.90
CA LYS A 292 -5.32 7.29 -10.19
C LYS A 292 -4.36 7.15 -11.38
N ASN A 293 -3.08 7.46 -11.18
CA ASN A 293 -2.02 7.32 -12.17
C ASN A 293 -1.29 5.98 -12.00
N SER A 294 -2.05 4.88 -11.89
CA SER A 294 -1.48 3.56 -11.59
C SER A 294 -0.56 3.08 -12.71
N ALA A 295 0.58 2.49 -12.34
CA ALA A 295 1.54 1.91 -13.26
C ALA A 295 2.05 0.57 -12.74
N LEU A 296 2.42 -0.32 -13.67
CA LEU A 296 3.06 -1.59 -13.33
C LEU A 296 4.58 -1.43 -13.43
N GLY A 297 5.30 -1.86 -12.40
CA GLY A 297 6.75 -1.87 -12.38
C GLY A 297 7.33 -2.79 -13.45
N LYS A 298 8.53 -2.43 -13.93
CA LYS A 298 9.27 -3.17 -14.95
C LYS A 298 10.47 -3.87 -14.32
N VAL A 299 10.69 -5.13 -14.69
CA VAL A 299 11.87 -5.90 -14.26
C VAL A 299 13.13 -5.22 -14.79
N ILE A 300 14.10 -5.00 -13.91
CA ILE A 300 15.34 -4.27 -14.27
C ILE A 300 16.47 -5.20 -14.73
N GLY A 301 16.42 -6.50 -14.42
CA GLY A 301 17.42 -7.46 -14.86
C GLY A 301 17.33 -8.81 -14.13
N PRO A 302 18.45 -9.58 -14.08
CA PRO A 302 18.54 -10.84 -13.34
C PRO A 302 18.22 -10.70 -11.85
N SER A 303 17.80 -11.80 -11.23
CA SER A 303 17.53 -11.88 -9.79
C SER A 303 18.81 -11.91 -8.95
N PHE A 304 18.71 -11.47 -7.70
CA PHE A 304 19.79 -11.42 -6.72
C PHE A 304 19.61 -12.47 -5.62
N SER A 305 20.69 -12.86 -4.96
CA SER A 305 20.62 -13.60 -3.70
C SER A 305 20.10 -12.71 -2.57
N ALA A 306 19.61 -13.31 -1.48
CA ALA A 306 19.12 -12.57 -0.30
C ALA A 306 20.13 -11.54 0.23
N ALA A 307 21.42 -11.90 0.28
CA ALA A 307 22.50 -11.08 0.82
C ALA A 307 22.81 -9.84 -0.03
N GLU A 308 22.53 -9.89 -1.34
CA GLU A 308 22.78 -8.80 -2.26
C GLU A 308 21.67 -7.74 -2.24
N VAL A 309 20.43 -8.13 -1.88
CA VAL A 309 19.25 -7.25 -1.97
C VAL A 309 19.45 -5.90 -1.27
N PRO A 310 19.93 -5.81 -0.01
CA PRO A 310 20.11 -4.51 0.65
C PRO A 310 21.06 -3.58 -0.11
N GLN A 311 22.16 -4.12 -0.65
CA GLN A 311 23.10 -3.35 -1.45
C GLN A 311 22.49 -2.92 -2.80
N VAL A 312 21.63 -3.74 -3.40
CA VAL A 312 20.90 -3.37 -4.62
C VAL A 312 19.95 -2.21 -4.36
N ILE A 313 19.20 -2.22 -3.25
CA ILE A 313 18.33 -1.10 -2.88
C ILE A 313 19.15 0.17 -2.63
N GLU A 314 20.28 0.09 -1.93
CA GLU A 314 21.20 1.22 -1.75
C GLU A 314 21.68 1.81 -3.08
N ARG A 315 22.04 0.97 -4.06
CA ARG A 315 22.42 1.43 -5.41
C ARG A 315 21.27 2.11 -6.15
N ILE A 316 20.05 1.61 -6.01
CA ILE A 316 18.84 2.22 -6.59
C ILE A 316 18.60 3.60 -5.98
N ILE A 317 18.60 3.69 -4.65
CA ILE A 317 18.39 4.96 -3.95
C ILE A 317 19.52 5.95 -4.25
N GLY A 318 20.78 5.50 -4.26
CA GLY A 318 21.91 6.36 -4.65
C GLY A 318 21.82 6.86 -6.09
N THR A 319 21.21 6.09 -7.00
CA THR A 319 20.93 6.54 -8.38
C THR A 319 19.85 7.60 -8.38
N PHE A 320 18.76 7.39 -7.63
CA PHE A 320 17.71 8.40 -7.46
C PHE A 320 18.28 9.71 -6.91
N VAL A 321 19.00 9.67 -5.78
CA VAL A 321 19.60 10.87 -5.17
C VAL A 321 20.55 11.60 -6.13
N ARG A 322 21.29 10.86 -6.96
CA ARG A 322 22.23 11.45 -7.94
C ARG A 322 21.51 12.21 -9.05
N TYR A 323 20.35 11.73 -9.49
CA TYR A 323 19.68 12.25 -10.69
C TYR A 323 18.43 13.07 -10.38
N ARG A 324 17.89 13.02 -9.16
CA ARG A 324 16.72 13.83 -8.78
C ARG A 324 17.04 15.32 -8.91
N GLU A 325 16.07 16.07 -9.40
CA GLU A 325 16.16 17.52 -9.50
C GLU A 325 15.32 18.15 -8.40
N SER A 326 15.92 18.93 -7.50
CA SER A 326 15.19 19.52 -6.36
C SER A 326 14.49 18.44 -5.51
N GLU A 327 13.24 18.68 -5.11
CA GLU A 327 12.37 17.78 -4.33
C GLU A 327 11.58 16.79 -5.22
N GLU A 328 12.16 16.31 -6.31
CA GLU A 328 11.49 15.37 -7.23
C GLU A 328 11.26 13.99 -6.57
N LEU A 329 10.08 13.41 -6.78
CA LEU A 329 9.74 12.07 -6.29
C LEU A 329 10.49 10.99 -7.07
N PHE A 330 10.73 9.84 -6.42
CA PHE A 330 11.43 8.71 -7.05
C PHE A 330 10.82 8.29 -8.40
N VAL A 331 9.49 8.22 -8.48
CA VAL A 331 8.79 7.81 -9.71
C VAL A 331 8.91 8.84 -10.83
N ASP A 332 8.98 10.12 -10.49
CA ASP A 332 9.12 11.20 -11.46
C ASP A 332 10.54 11.23 -12.03
N THR A 333 11.55 11.10 -11.15
CA THR A 333 12.95 10.92 -11.58
C THR A 333 13.08 9.73 -12.51
N LEU A 334 12.49 8.59 -12.15
CA LEU A 334 12.53 7.37 -12.97
C LEU A 334 11.83 7.57 -14.33
N ALA A 335 10.68 8.26 -14.35
CA ALA A 335 9.96 8.55 -15.58
C ALA A 335 10.75 9.47 -16.52
N ARG A 336 11.48 10.45 -15.96
CA ARG A 336 12.29 11.41 -16.71
C ARG A 336 13.56 10.80 -17.30
N ILE A 337 14.33 10.06 -16.50
CA ILE A 337 15.65 9.55 -16.93
C ILE A 337 15.61 8.12 -17.51
N GLY A 338 14.49 7.43 -17.34
CA GLY A 338 14.34 6.03 -17.76
C GLY A 338 14.98 5.03 -16.79
N LEU A 339 14.93 3.74 -17.15
CA LEU A 339 15.42 2.64 -16.29
C LEU A 339 16.93 2.44 -16.42
N GLU A 340 17.50 2.84 -17.55
CA GLU A 340 18.87 2.53 -17.96
C GLU A 340 19.91 2.98 -16.92
N PRO A 341 19.87 4.21 -16.36
CA PRO A 341 20.81 4.61 -15.31
C PRO A 341 20.75 3.74 -14.05
N PHE A 342 19.55 3.30 -13.67
CA PHE A 342 19.35 2.39 -12.52
C PHE A 342 19.92 1.00 -12.82
N LYS A 343 19.68 0.47 -14.02
CA LYS A 343 20.22 -0.83 -14.45
C LYS A 343 21.75 -0.83 -14.45
N GLU A 344 22.38 0.19 -15.04
CA GLU A 344 23.84 0.30 -15.10
C GLU A 344 24.49 0.34 -13.72
N ARG A 345 23.87 1.06 -12.76
CA ARG A 345 24.39 1.14 -11.40
C ARG A 345 24.22 -0.16 -10.63
N VAL A 346 23.08 -0.83 -10.79
CA VAL A 346 22.74 -2.07 -10.10
C VAL A 346 23.55 -3.26 -10.62
N TYR A 347 23.72 -3.35 -11.94
CA TYR A 347 24.48 -4.38 -12.65
C TYR A 347 25.76 -3.77 -13.26
N PRO A 348 26.77 -3.41 -12.44
CA PRO A 348 28.03 -2.93 -12.99
C PRO A 348 28.60 -4.04 -13.89
N LYS A 349 28.88 -3.71 -15.16
CA LYS A 349 29.66 -4.60 -16.01
C LYS A 349 30.93 -4.92 -15.24
N ALA A 350 31.22 -6.22 -15.05
CA ALA A 350 32.54 -6.62 -14.59
C ALA A 350 33.54 -5.92 -15.51
N LEU A 351 34.40 -5.07 -14.95
CA LEU A 351 35.54 -4.57 -15.69
C LEU A 351 36.25 -5.81 -16.23
N GLU A 352 36.28 -5.95 -17.54
CA GLU A 352 37.18 -6.89 -18.20
C GLU A 352 38.60 -6.47 -17.81
N VAL A 353 39.10 -7.06 -16.74
CA VAL A 353 40.54 -7.11 -16.48
C VAL A 353 41.06 -8.19 -17.42
N SER A 354 41.20 -7.85 -18.70
CA SER A 354 42.06 -8.59 -19.60
C SER A 354 43.48 -8.05 -19.43
N ALA A 355 44.37 -8.96 -19.01
CA ALA A 355 45.80 -8.77 -18.79
C ALA A 355 46.59 -8.31 -20.02
#